data_AF-X1TKH3-F1
#
_entry.id   AF-X1TKH3-F1
#
_cell.length_a   1.000
_cell.length_b   1.000
_cell.length_c   1.000
_cell.angle_alpha   90.00
_cell.angle_beta   90.00
_cell.angle_gamma   90.00
#
_symmetry.space_group_name_H-M   'P 1'
#
loop_
_entity.id
_entity.type
_entity.pdbx_description
1 polymer ?
#
loop_
_entity_poly.entity_id
_entity_poly.type
_entity_poly.pdbx_seq_one_letter_code
_entity_poly.pdbx_strand_id
1 'polypeptide(L)'
;KYTFQPYEYGDPWTKRTCIWGEHNIPIKTPVEPVGKWVGGSASGHKGIVDNPQFLPPDWVHKLSPSADRATLRSITPLGFARAFFEVNQ
;
A
#
# COMPACT_ATOMS: atom_id res chain seq x y z
N LYS A 1 11.78 -14.40 3.33
CA LYS A 1 10.62 -13.53 3.66
C LYS A 1 11.00 -12.09 3.32
N TYR A 2 10.28 -11.46 2.41
CA TYR A 2 10.44 -10.05 2.07
C TYR A 2 9.24 -9.26 2.60
N THR A 3 9.45 -8.08 3.17
CA THR A 3 8.37 -7.22 3.70
C THR A 3 8.50 -5.84 3.11
N PHE A 4 7.38 -5.25 2.70
CA PHE A 4 7.37 -3.94 2.08
C PHE A 4 6.11 -3.13 2.38
N GLN A 5 6.16 -1.86 2.01
CA GLN A 5 5.04 -0.93 1.95
C GLN A 5 4.80 -0.47 0.51
N PRO A 6 3.54 -0.24 0.09
CA PRO A 6 3.21 0.27 -1.24
C PRO A 6 3.96 1.55 -1.62
N TYR A 7 4.07 2.50 -0.68
CA TYR A 7 4.77 3.75 -0.93
C TYR A 7 6.26 3.58 -1.25
N GLU A 8 6.87 2.45 -0.92
CA GLU A 8 8.26 2.17 -1.32
C GLU A 8 8.39 1.88 -2.82
N TYR A 9 7.27 1.70 -3.53
CA TYR A 9 7.21 1.30 -4.94
C TYR A 9 6.33 2.24 -5.80
N GLY A 10 6.03 3.45 -5.32
CA GLY A 10 5.31 4.45 -6.12
C GLY A 10 3.80 4.54 -5.83
N ASP A 11 3.28 3.72 -4.93
CA ASP A 11 1.87 3.72 -4.53
C ASP A 11 1.70 4.49 -3.21
N PRO A 12 1.12 5.71 -3.18
CA PRO A 12 1.23 6.64 -2.04
C PRO A 12 0.28 6.31 -0.87
N TRP A 13 0.32 5.09 -0.37
CA TRP A 13 -0.46 4.58 0.77
C TRP A 13 0.33 3.46 1.49
N THR A 14 -0.17 3.00 2.64
CA THR A 14 0.49 2.00 3.48
C THR A 14 -0.35 0.73 3.62
N LYS A 15 0.31 -0.42 3.50
CA LYS A 15 -0.25 -1.76 3.75
C LYS A 15 0.92 -2.70 3.85
N ARG A 16 1.34 -2.94 5.08
CA ARG A 16 2.45 -3.84 5.39
C ARG A 16 2.17 -5.21 4.77
N THR A 17 2.92 -5.55 3.74
CA THR A 17 2.73 -6.76 2.94
C THR A 17 3.98 -7.62 3.03
N CYS A 18 3.81 -8.95 3.06
CA CYS A 18 4.90 -9.91 3.09
C CYS A 18 4.82 -10.84 1.88
N ILE A 19 5.98 -11.17 1.31
CA ILE A 19 6.13 -12.20 0.28
C ILE A 19 7.09 -13.27 0.78
N TRP A 20 6.76 -14.50 0.45
CA TRP A 20 7.46 -15.71 0.86
C TRP A 20 8.04 -16.41 -0.37
N GLY A 21 9.04 -17.26 -0.17
CA GLY A 21 9.79 -17.93 -1.25
C GLY A 21 11.07 -17.21 -1.65
N GLU A 22 11.71 -17.75 -2.69
CA GLU A 22 12.94 -17.23 -3.30
C GLU A 22 12.57 -16.30 -4.46
N HIS A 23 13.08 -15.08 -4.43
CA HIS A 23 12.87 -14.05 -5.45
C HIS A 23 13.95 -12.99 -5.35
N ASN A 24 14.20 -12.30 -6.46
CA ASN A 24 15.04 -11.10 -6.47
C ASN A 24 14.31 -9.95 -5.79
N ILE A 25 15.08 -9.09 -5.12
CA ILE A 25 14.54 -7.93 -4.39
C ILE A 25 14.27 -6.82 -5.40
N PRO A 26 13.03 -6.32 -5.50
CA PRO A 26 12.69 -5.26 -6.46
C PRO A 26 13.28 -3.90 -6.06
N ILE A 27 13.51 -3.07 -7.07
CA ILE A 27 14.06 -1.71 -6.90
C ILE A 27 12.96 -0.80 -6.35
N LYS A 28 13.28 -0.06 -5.29
CA LYS A 28 12.34 0.86 -4.63
C LYS A 28 12.25 2.20 -5.36
N THR A 29 11.04 2.71 -5.48
CA THR A 29 10.68 4.03 -6.04
C THR A 29 9.81 4.78 -5.02
N PRO A 30 10.42 5.24 -3.91
CA PRO A 30 9.65 5.76 -2.78
C PRO A 30 8.88 7.03 -3.13
N VAL A 31 7.62 7.09 -2.71
CA VAL A 31 6.76 8.27 -2.77
C VAL A 31 6.28 8.64 -1.37
N GLU A 32 5.97 9.92 -1.15
CA GLU A 32 5.38 10.34 0.12
C GLU A 32 3.99 9.70 0.28
N PRO A 33 3.75 8.95 1.37
CA PRO A 33 2.46 8.33 1.60
C PRO A 33 1.43 9.40 1.95
N VAL A 34 0.32 9.40 1.23
CA VAL A 34 -0.78 10.32 1.47
C VAL A 34 -1.59 9.85 2.68
N GLY A 35 -1.92 10.80 3.56
CA GLY A 35 -2.87 10.63 4.64
C GLY A 35 -2.47 9.64 5.74
N LYS A 36 -1.16 9.51 6.00
CA LYS A 36 -0.65 9.00 7.29
C LYS A 36 -1.45 9.68 8.42
N TRP A 37 -2.08 8.89 9.28
CA TRP A 37 -2.58 9.36 10.57
C TRP A 37 -1.38 9.73 11.44
N VAL A 38 -0.86 10.94 11.28
CA VAL A 38 0.08 11.54 12.23
C VAL A 38 -0.79 12.00 13.40
N GLY A 39 -0.64 11.34 14.55
CA GLY A 39 -1.56 11.48 15.67
C GLY A 39 -1.93 12.93 16.01
N GLY A 40 -3.23 13.17 16.13
CA GLY A 40 -3.83 14.23 16.96
C GLY A 40 -3.13 15.58 16.99
N SER A 41 -2.80 16.19 15.85
CA SER A 41 -2.37 17.59 15.82
C SER A 41 -3.21 18.40 14.84
N ALA A 42 -3.61 19.59 15.29
CA ALA A 42 -4.43 20.55 14.56
C ALA A 42 -3.77 21.13 13.28
N SER A 43 -2.60 20.63 12.89
CA SER A 43 -1.85 21.03 11.70
C SER A 43 -2.21 20.19 10.48
N GLY A 44 -3.41 20.43 9.94
CA GLY A 44 -3.63 20.69 8.51
C GLY A 44 -3.28 19.64 7.44
N HIS A 45 -2.83 18.42 7.75
CA HIS A 45 -2.66 17.40 6.72
C HIS A 45 -3.95 16.60 6.55
N LYS A 46 -4.64 16.81 5.42
CA LYS A 46 -5.82 16.06 4.98
C LYS A 46 -5.56 14.56 5.13
N GLY A 47 -6.33 13.90 5.98
CA GLY A 47 -6.16 12.50 6.30
C GLY A 47 -6.56 11.62 5.12
N ILE A 48 -6.25 10.32 5.18
CA ILE A 48 -6.65 9.32 4.16
C ILE A 48 -8.16 9.34 3.85
N VAL A 49 -8.99 9.81 4.78
CA VAL A 49 -10.45 9.98 4.60
C VAL A 49 -10.80 11.05 3.56
N ASP A 50 -9.89 12.01 3.31
CA ASP A 50 -10.09 13.13 2.39
C ASP A 50 -9.59 12.82 0.97
N ASN A 51 -9.03 11.63 0.73
CA ASN A 51 -8.48 11.25 -0.57
C ASN A 51 -8.87 9.82 -1.00
N PRO A 52 -10.16 9.60 -1.36
CA PRO A 52 -10.71 8.30 -1.76
C PRO A 52 -10.11 7.73 -3.06
N GLN A 53 -9.27 8.51 -3.74
CA GLN A 53 -8.60 8.13 -4.99
C GLN A 53 -7.48 7.11 -4.76
N PHE A 54 -6.91 7.04 -3.55
CA PHE A 54 -5.82 6.12 -3.23
C PHE A 54 -6.38 4.80 -2.68
N LEU A 55 -6.79 3.94 -3.61
CA LEU A 55 -7.16 2.56 -3.33
C LEU A 55 -5.96 1.60 -3.45
N PRO A 56 -5.90 0.54 -2.61
CA PRO A 56 -6.65 0.36 -1.38
C PRO A 56 -6.01 1.16 -0.22
N PRO A 57 -6.76 1.93 0.54
CA PRO A 57 -6.21 2.76 1.60
C PRO A 57 -5.78 1.94 2.83
N ASP A 58 -5.04 2.59 3.74
CA ASP A 58 -4.57 2.01 5.01
C ASP A 58 -5.65 1.26 5.79
N TRP A 59 -6.93 1.62 5.65
CA TRP A 59 -8.07 1.02 6.35
C TRP A 59 -8.67 -0.22 5.68
N VAL A 60 -8.10 -0.75 4.59
CA VAL A 60 -8.63 -1.97 3.93
C VAL A 60 -8.72 -3.18 4.87
N HIS A 61 -7.84 -3.25 5.87
CA HIS A 61 -7.88 -4.27 6.93
C HIS A 61 -9.02 -4.07 7.93
N LYS A 62 -9.62 -2.88 7.99
CA LYS A 62 -10.76 -2.50 8.84
C LYS A 62 -12.12 -2.66 8.15
N LEU A 63 -12.16 -3.04 6.86
CA LEU A 63 -13.40 -3.30 6.12
C LEU A 63 -14.31 -4.30 6.86
N SER A 64 -15.55 -3.89 7.13
CA SER A 64 -16.65 -4.74 7.60
C SER A 64 -16.90 -5.91 6.64
N PRO A 65 -17.51 -7.01 7.11
CA PRO A 65 -17.93 -8.10 6.24
C PRO A 65 -18.79 -7.59 5.07
N SER A 66 -18.33 -7.84 3.84
CA SER A 66 -19.04 -7.55 2.59
C SER A 66 -18.57 -8.51 1.51
N ALA A 67 -19.33 -8.65 0.43
CA ALA A 67 -18.93 -9.48 -0.72
C ALA A 67 -17.58 -9.02 -1.31
N ASP A 68 -17.36 -7.70 -1.38
CA ASP A 68 -16.16 -7.13 -1.99
C ASP A 68 -14.94 -7.06 -1.06
N ARG A 69 -15.11 -7.37 0.23
CA ARG A 69 -14.03 -7.27 1.24
C ARG A 69 -12.82 -8.12 0.85
N ALA A 70 -13.04 -9.32 0.33
CA ALA A 70 -11.96 -10.21 -0.10
C ALA A 70 -11.21 -9.60 -1.29
N THR A 71 -11.94 -9.16 -2.32
CA THR A 71 -11.39 -8.51 -3.51
C THR A 71 -10.53 -7.31 -3.15
N LEU A 72 -11.05 -6.38 -2.34
CA LEU A 72 -10.35 -5.16 -1.93
C LEU A 72 -9.07 -5.46 -1.14
N ARG A 73 -9.08 -6.50 -0.28
CA ARG A 73 -7.91 -6.91 0.50
C ARG A 73 -6.85 -7.63 -0.33
N SER A 74 -7.24 -8.25 -1.43
CA SER A 74 -6.35 -8.98 -2.33
C SER A 74 -5.72 -8.10 -3.40
N ILE A 75 -6.09 -6.83 -3.51
CA ILE A 75 -5.43 -5.91 -4.45
C ILE A 75 -3.94 -5.78 -4.10
N THR A 76 -3.11 -6.09 -5.08
CA THR A 76 -1.66 -5.91 -5.06
C THR A 76 -1.33 -4.48 -5.52
N PRO A 77 -0.39 -3.78 -4.84
CA PRO A 77 0.07 -2.46 -5.29
C PRO A 77 0.68 -2.55 -6.69
N LEU A 78 0.25 -1.67 -7.58
CA LEU A 78 0.64 -1.73 -9.00
C LEU A 78 2.13 -1.46 -9.17
N GLY A 79 2.67 -0.49 -8.42
CA GLY A 79 4.09 -0.14 -8.44
C GLY A 79 4.96 -1.30 -7.99
N PHE A 80 4.55 -2.00 -6.92
CA PHE A 80 5.23 -3.21 -6.48
C PHE A 80 5.16 -4.32 -7.53
N ALA A 81 3.99 -4.59 -8.10
CA ALA A 81 3.81 -5.65 -9.09
C ALA A 81 4.72 -5.46 -10.32
N ARG A 82 4.87 -4.22 -10.79
CA ARG A 82 5.77 -3.87 -11.90
C ARG A 82 7.24 -4.12 -11.51
N ALA A 83 7.68 -3.55 -10.39
CA ALA A 83 9.07 -3.68 -9.95
C ALA A 83 9.45 -5.14 -9.67
N PHE A 84 8.53 -5.93 -9.10
CA PHE A 84 8.74 -7.35 -8.86
C PHE A 84 8.87 -8.16 -10.15
N PHE A 85 8.04 -7.87 -11.16
CA PHE A 85 8.10 -8.51 -12.46
C PHE A 85 9.42 -8.19 -13.19
N GLU A 86 9.84 -6.93 -13.17
CA GLU A 86 11.07 -6.48 -13.86
C GLU A 86 12.34 -7.17 -13.35
N VAL A 87 12.44 -7.46 -12.04
CA VAL A 87 13.65 -8.10 -11.47
C VAL A 87 13.61 -9.63 -11.49
N ASN A 88 12.47 -10.25 -11.84
CA ASN A 88 12.30 -11.71 -11.87
C ASN A 88 11.92 -12.22 -13.27
N GLN A 89 12.26 -11.47 -14.33
CA GLN A 89 12.15 -11.94 -15.72
C GLN A 89 13.13 -13.07 -16.04
#